data_AF-A0A0R2CW40-F1
#
_entry.id   AF-A0A0R2CW40-F1
#
_cell.length_a   1.000
_cell.length_b   1.000
_cell.length_c   1.000
_cell.angle_alpha   90.00
_cell.angle_beta   90.00
_cell.angle_gamma   90.00
#
_symmetry.space_group_name_H-M   'P 1'
#
loop_
_entity.id
_entity.type
_entity.pdbx_description
1 polymer ?
#
loop_
_entity_poly.entity_id
_entity_poly.type
_entity_poly.pdbx_seq_one_letter_code
_entity_poly.pdbx_strand_id
1 'polypeptide(L)'
;MFSLQKIPVGILGLINAYAAVNSNLLSGAIVVGSDVLGRHIAPGSLREYYASSAASAILISRHDLIATIEGISSISSDFPEIGRSEDERFFRNFTSLNSGVIQQGMIKHCVAAVEELLKKNGHNKIENYKNIVLPEFTMNGTQALARALNVT
;
A
#
# COMPACT_ATOMS: atom_id res chain seq x y z
N MET A 1 2.29 -13.42 -20.04
CA MET A 1 1.93 -13.56 -18.61
C MET A 1 1.80 -12.13 -18.08
N PHE A 2 0.62 -11.68 -17.65
CA PHE A 2 0.42 -10.26 -17.29
C PHE A 2 0.99 -10.00 -15.89
N SER A 3 2.03 -9.17 -15.78
CA SER A 3 2.56 -8.71 -14.49
C SER A 3 1.62 -7.63 -13.91
N LEU A 4 0.63 -8.05 -13.11
CA LEU A 4 -0.18 -7.15 -12.30
C LEU A 4 0.67 -6.58 -11.16
N GLN A 5 1.34 -5.45 -11.40
CA GLN A 5 2.10 -4.74 -10.37
C GLN A 5 1.10 -4.08 -9.39
N LYS A 6 0.77 -4.80 -8.31
CA LYS A 6 -0.03 -4.30 -7.19
C LYS A 6 0.79 -3.25 -6.43
N ILE A 7 0.20 -2.08 -6.18
CA ILE A 7 0.87 -0.86 -5.68
C ILE A 7 1.43 -0.90 -4.23
N PRO A 8 1.30 -1.93 -3.36
CA PRO A 8 2.01 -1.96 -2.08
C PRO A 8 3.31 -2.81 -2.07
N VAL A 9 4.12 -2.81 -3.14
CA VAL A 9 5.36 -3.62 -3.21
C VAL A 9 6.37 -3.24 -2.11
N GLY A 10 6.48 -1.95 -1.77
CA GLY A 10 7.37 -1.48 -0.70
C GLY A 10 7.01 -2.03 0.68
N ILE A 11 5.71 -2.09 1.01
CA ILE A 11 5.24 -2.68 2.27
C ILE A 11 5.45 -4.19 2.29
N LEU A 12 5.30 -4.89 1.15
CA LEU A 12 5.61 -6.32 1.09
C LEU A 12 7.10 -6.59 1.35
N GLY A 13 7.99 -5.75 0.80
CA GLY A 13 9.41 -5.78 1.12
C GLY A 13 9.69 -5.58 2.61
N LEU A 14 8.96 -4.65 3.24
CA LEU A 14 9.03 -4.39 4.69
C LEU A 14 8.62 -5.62 5.51
N ILE A 15 7.51 -6.27 5.14
CA ILE A 15 7.03 -7.49 5.82
C ILE A 15 8.06 -8.61 5.73
N ASN A 16 8.64 -8.83 4.55
CA ASN A 16 9.65 -9.87 4.34
C ASN A 16 10.95 -9.59 5.12
N ALA A 17 11.42 -8.33 5.10
CA ALA A 17 12.59 -7.91 5.85
C ALA A 17 12.38 -8.06 7.36
N TYR A 18 11.21 -7.65 7.86
CA TYR A 18 10.82 -7.85 9.26
C TYR A 18 10.81 -9.34 9.62
N ALA A 19 10.19 -10.20 8.79
CA ALA A 19 10.17 -11.64 9.04
C ALA A 19 11.59 -12.24 9.10
N ALA A 20 12.49 -11.84 8.20
CA ALA A 20 13.87 -12.33 8.16
C ALA A 20 14.71 -11.86 9.37
N VAL A 21 14.57 -10.59 9.76
CA VAL A 21 15.28 -10.04 10.94
C VAL A 21 14.71 -10.62 12.24
N ASN A 22 13.38 -10.77 12.34
CA ASN A 22 12.72 -11.32 13.51
C ASN A 22 12.97 -12.82 13.69
N SER A 23 13.12 -13.58 12.60
CA SER A 23 13.52 -14.99 12.61
C SER A 23 15.03 -15.21 12.80
N ASN A 24 15.79 -14.14 13.06
CA ASN A 24 17.24 -14.16 13.26
C ASN A 24 18.04 -14.71 12.05
N LEU A 25 17.46 -14.64 10.86
CA LEU A 25 18.14 -14.96 9.60
C LEU A 25 19.03 -13.80 9.12
N LEU A 26 18.66 -12.57 9.48
CA LEU A 26 19.42 -11.34 9.19
C LEU A 26 19.60 -10.52 10.47
N SER A 27 20.73 -9.82 10.59
CA SER A 27 20.97 -8.86 11.68
C SER A 27 20.27 -7.52 11.47
N GLY A 28 20.02 -7.18 10.20
CA GLY A 28 19.28 -6.00 9.78
C GLY A 28 19.05 -6.00 8.28
N ALA A 29 18.14 -5.15 7.82
CA ALA A 29 17.80 -5.02 6.40
C ALA A 29 17.40 -3.59 6.08
N ILE A 30 17.81 -3.10 4.90
CA ILE A 30 17.32 -1.84 4.34
C ILE A 30 16.26 -2.18 3.31
N VAL A 31 15.08 -1.58 3.47
CA VAL A 31 13.96 -1.72 2.53
C VAL A 31 13.77 -0.39 1.83
N VAL A 32 13.78 -0.42 0.50
CA VAL A 32 13.56 0.77 -0.34
C VAL A 32 12.27 0.59 -1.12
N GLY A 33 11.30 1.47 -0.87
CA GLY A 33 10.10 1.61 -1.68
C GLY A 33 10.28 2.77 -2.63
N SER A 34 10.27 2.53 -3.94
CA SER A 34 10.36 3.60 -4.94
C SER A 34 9.44 3.31 -6.11
N ASP A 35 8.84 4.37 -6.65
CA ASP A 35 8.07 4.33 -7.89
C ASP A 35 8.27 5.63 -8.67
N VAL A 36 8.17 5.52 -10.00
CA VAL A 36 8.36 6.60 -10.97
C VAL A 36 7.11 6.76 -11.84
N LEU A 37 5.91 6.76 -11.22
CA LEU A 37 4.63 6.82 -11.93
C LEU A 37 4.54 7.97 -12.91
N GLY A 38 5.09 9.14 -12.59
CA GLY A 38 5.13 10.31 -13.48
C GLY A 38 5.71 10.02 -14.88
N ARG A 39 6.66 9.09 -15.00
CA ARG A 39 7.23 8.66 -16.29
C ARG A 39 6.38 7.62 -17.03
N HIS A 40 5.51 6.93 -16.30
CA HIS A 40 4.74 5.75 -16.73
C HIS A 40 3.23 6.00 -16.84
N ILE A 41 2.78 7.25 -16.70
CA ILE A 41 1.44 7.67 -17.09
C ILE A 41 1.51 8.35 -18.46
N ALA A 42 0.65 7.93 -19.39
CA ALA A 42 0.63 8.46 -20.75
C ALA A 42 0.13 9.92 -20.76
N PRO A 43 0.69 10.80 -21.61
CA PRO A 43 0.16 12.14 -21.83
C PRO A 43 -1.31 12.11 -22.25
N GLY A 44 -2.12 13.01 -21.69
CA GLY A 44 -3.57 13.06 -21.89
C GLY A 44 -4.36 12.06 -21.04
N SER A 45 -3.71 11.24 -20.21
CA SER A 45 -4.39 10.41 -19.24
C SER A 45 -5.04 11.27 -18.16
N LEU A 46 -6.25 10.90 -17.71
CA LEU A 46 -6.89 11.51 -16.55
C LEU A 46 -6.05 11.40 -15.28
N ARG A 47 -5.04 10.52 -15.24
CA ARG A 47 -4.12 10.36 -14.11
C ARG A 47 -2.89 11.25 -14.17
N GLU A 48 -2.63 11.88 -15.32
CA GLU A 48 -1.40 12.64 -15.57
C GLU A 48 -1.21 13.76 -14.56
N TYR A 49 -2.29 14.47 -14.21
CA TYR A 49 -2.24 15.65 -13.35
C TYR A 49 -1.76 15.36 -11.90
N TYR A 50 -1.86 14.11 -11.44
CA TYR A 50 -1.42 13.71 -10.10
C TYR A 50 -0.36 12.59 -10.12
N ALA A 51 0.15 12.25 -11.30
CA ALA A 51 1.20 11.26 -11.43
C ALA A 51 2.54 11.87 -11.00
N SER A 52 3.16 11.30 -9.97
CA SER A 52 4.44 11.76 -9.44
C SER A 52 5.42 10.61 -9.24
N SER A 53 6.61 10.89 -8.73
CA SER A 53 7.66 9.91 -8.44
C SER A 53 8.22 10.17 -7.05
N ALA A 54 8.49 9.11 -6.30
CA ALA A 54 9.03 9.21 -4.95
C ALA A 54 9.83 7.96 -4.57
N ALA A 55 10.66 8.11 -3.54
CA ALA A 55 11.35 7.01 -2.89
C ALA A 55 11.39 7.22 -1.38
N SER A 56 11.28 6.13 -0.63
CA SER A 56 11.50 6.09 0.81
C SER A 56 12.34 4.84 1.16
N ALA A 57 13.13 4.97 2.22
CA ALA A 57 13.95 3.88 2.73
C ALA A 57 13.75 3.72 4.24
N ILE A 58 13.68 2.48 4.71
CA ILE A 58 13.52 2.14 6.13
C ILE A 58 14.59 1.10 6.48
N LEU A 59 15.30 1.32 7.60
CA LEU A 59 16.19 0.35 8.20
C LEU A 59 15.42 -0.48 9.24
N ILE A 60 15.49 -1.80 9.11
CA ILE A 60 14.94 -2.76 10.07
C ILE A 60 16.10 -3.41 10.82
N SER A 61 16.04 -3.34 12.14
CA SER A 61 17.00 -3.96 13.06
C SER A 61 16.29 -4.42 14.32
N ARG A 62 17.03 -5.09 15.21
CA ARG A 62 16.62 -5.43 16.59
C ARG A 62 17.26 -4.51 17.64
N HIS A 63 18.17 -3.64 17.22
CA HIS A 63 18.93 -2.75 18.09
C HIS A 63 18.59 -1.29 17.75
N ASP A 64 18.67 -0.42 18.76
CA ASP A 64 18.48 1.04 18.63
C ASP A 64 17.18 1.44 17.90
N LEU A 65 16.06 0.86 18.38
CA LEU A 65 14.75 1.00 17.75
C LEU A 65 14.10 2.35 18.05
N ILE A 66 13.60 3.02 17.01
CA ILE A 66 12.74 4.22 17.12
C ILE A 66 11.24 3.90 17.06
N ALA A 67 10.89 2.70 16.56
CA ALA A 67 9.54 2.18 16.46
C ALA A 67 9.56 0.65 16.41
N THR A 68 8.51 0.00 16.90
CA THR A 68 8.30 -1.45 16.87
C THR A 68 7.12 -1.81 15.97
N ILE A 69 7.14 -3.03 15.42
CA ILE A 69 6.03 -3.57 14.63
C ILE A 69 5.27 -4.55 15.51
N GLU A 70 4.10 -4.13 15.99
CA GLU A 70 3.25 -4.92 16.90
C GLU A 70 2.39 -5.96 16.18
N GLY A 71 2.10 -5.75 14.89
CA GLY A 71 1.27 -6.66 14.12
C GLY A 71 1.23 -6.31 12.63
N ILE A 72 0.92 -7.32 11.82
CA ILE A 72 0.85 -7.22 10.36
C ILE A 72 -0.38 -8.00 9.86
N SER A 73 -1.17 -7.38 8.99
CA SER A 73 -2.19 -8.04 8.17
C SER A 73 -2.00 -7.62 6.71
N SER A 74 -2.32 -8.54 5.80
CA SER A 74 -2.28 -8.31 4.36
C SER A 74 -3.45 -9.03 3.71
N ILE A 75 -4.25 -8.29 2.95
CA ILE A 75 -5.36 -8.82 2.16
C ILE A 75 -5.03 -8.66 0.67
N SER A 76 -5.24 -9.73 -0.10
CA SER A 76 -5.05 -9.74 -1.54
C SER A 76 -6.23 -10.43 -2.19
N SER A 77 -6.77 -9.84 -3.27
CA SER A 77 -7.68 -10.51 -4.18
C SER A 77 -7.25 -10.30 -5.64
N ASP A 78 -7.87 -11.04 -6.55
CA ASP A 78 -7.74 -10.81 -7.97
C ASP A 78 -8.77 -9.78 -8.43
N PHE A 79 -8.34 -8.51 -8.48
CA PHE A 79 -9.15 -7.39 -8.94
C PHE A 79 -8.35 -6.58 -9.97
N PRO A 80 -8.64 -6.73 -11.27
CA PRO A 80 -7.88 -6.08 -12.33
C PRO A 80 -8.32 -4.63 -12.53
N GLU A 81 -7.82 -3.73 -11.69
CA GLU A 81 -8.08 -2.28 -11.80
C GLU A 81 -7.16 -1.63 -12.85
N ILE A 82 -5.85 -1.78 -12.63
CA ILE A 82 -4.78 -1.22 -13.43
C ILE A 82 -3.74 -2.31 -13.67
N GLY A 83 -3.13 -2.31 -14.85
CA GLY A 83 -2.01 -3.20 -15.14
C GLY A 83 -1.06 -2.63 -16.17
N ARG A 84 0.05 -3.33 -16.34
CA ARG A 84 1.07 -3.01 -17.35
C ARG A 84 1.61 -4.33 -17.89
N SER A 85 1.52 -4.50 -19.21
CA SER A 85 2.12 -5.64 -19.90
C SER A 85 3.65 -5.47 -19.92
N GLU A 86 4.39 -6.56 -20.11
CA GLU A 86 5.86 -6.57 -19.95
C GLU A 86 6.58 -5.57 -20.88
N ASP A 87 6.10 -5.39 -22.11
CA ASP A 87 6.68 -4.44 -23.08
C ASP A 87 5.98 -3.07 -23.10
N GLU A 88 5.00 -2.85 -22.23
CA GLU A 88 4.26 -1.60 -22.19
C GLU A 88 4.95 -0.60 -21.26
N ARG A 89 5.24 0.60 -21.79
CA ARG A 89 5.78 1.70 -20.97
C ARG A 89 4.75 2.26 -20.00
N PHE A 90 3.50 2.42 -20.44
CA PHE A 90 2.46 3.14 -19.72
C PHE A 90 1.48 2.20 -19.01
N PHE A 91 1.05 2.56 -17.81
CA PHE A 91 -0.04 1.84 -17.15
C PHE A 91 -1.35 1.98 -17.95
N ARG A 92 -2.10 0.89 -18.02
CA ARG A 92 -3.44 0.84 -18.62
C ARG A 92 -4.47 0.65 -17.52
N ASN A 93 -5.54 1.43 -17.57
CA ASN A 93 -6.72 1.17 -16.76
C ASN A 93 -7.55 0.10 -17.49
N PHE A 94 -7.87 -0.99 -16.80
CA PHE A 94 -8.75 -2.04 -17.36
C PHE A 94 -10.23 -1.75 -17.10
N THR A 95 -10.51 -0.75 -16.28
CA THR A 95 -11.85 -0.31 -15.89
C THR A 95 -11.94 1.22 -15.89
N SER A 96 -13.17 1.73 -15.78
CA SER A 96 -13.42 3.17 -15.69
C SER A 96 -12.84 3.77 -14.41
N LEU A 97 -12.27 4.97 -14.49
CA LEU A 97 -11.79 5.72 -13.33
C LEU A 97 -12.96 6.36 -12.59
N ASN A 98 -13.70 5.55 -11.83
CA ASN A 98 -14.83 5.99 -11.03
C ASN A 98 -14.70 5.55 -9.56
N SER A 99 -15.55 6.10 -8.70
CA SER A 99 -15.56 5.80 -7.27
C SER A 99 -15.88 4.34 -6.96
N GLY A 100 -16.67 3.65 -7.80
CA GLY A 100 -17.01 2.25 -7.62
C GLY A 100 -15.80 1.32 -7.70
N VAL A 101 -14.86 1.62 -8.58
CA VAL A 101 -13.60 0.87 -8.70
C VAL A 101 -12.72 1.06 -7.47
N ILE A 102 -12.59 2.30 -6.98
CA ILE A 102 -11.84 2.60 -5.75
C ILE A 102 -12.46 1.91 -4.54
N GLN A 103 -13.80 1.85 -4.48
CA GLN A 103 -14.54 1.16 -3.42
C GLN A 103 -14.26 -0.36 -3.42
N GLN A 104 -14.34 -1.02 -4.58
CA GLN A 104 -14.12 -2.46 -4.69
C GLN A 104 -12.64 -2.87 -4.61
N GLY A 105 -11.73 -2.00 -5.06
CA GLY A 105 -10.30 -2.17 -4.96
C GLY A 105 -9.77 -1.68 -3.62
N MET A 106 -9.11 -0.53 -3.63
CA MET A 106 -8.37 0.03 -2.51
C MET A 106 -9.15 0.04 -1.18
N ILE A 107 -10.37 0.58 -1.15
CA ILE A 107 -11.10 0.76 0.12
C ILE A 107 -11.44 -0.59 0.75
N LYS A 108 -12.05 -1.50 -0.01
CA LYS A 108 -12.40 -2.84 0.46
C LYS A 108 -11.20 -3.59 1.04
N HIS A 109 -10.05 -3.54 0.36
CA HIS A 109 -8.84 -4.24 0.82
C HIS A 109 -8.24 -3.61 2.07
N CYS A 110 -8.16 -2.28 2.12
CA CYS A 110 -7.62 -1.58 3.29
C CYS A 110 -8.51 -1.77 4.52
N VAL A 111 -9.84 -1.65 4.38
CA VAL A 111 -10.79 -1.89 5.49
C VAL A 111 -10.66 -3.32 6.01
N ALA A 112 -10.65 -4.32 5.11
CA ALA A 112 -10.50 -5.72 5.51
C ALA A 112 -9.17 -5.99 6.23
N ALA A 113 -8.06 -5.40 5.76
CA ALA A 113 -6.76 -5.56 6.39
C ALA A 113 -6.70 -4.90 7.79
N VAL A 114 -7.30 -3.71 7.95
CA VAL A 114 -7.38 -3.04 9.25
C VAL A 114 -8.25 -3.86 10.22
N GLU A 115 -9.42 -4.33 9.80
CA GLU A 115 -10.28 -5.16 10.63
C GLU A 115 -9.60 -6.46 11.07
N GLU A 116 -8.86 -7.12 10.17
CA GLU A 116 -8.09 -8.32 10.51
C GLU A 116 -6.96 -8.02 11.49
N LEU A 117 -6.23 -6.92 11.31
CA LEU A 117 -5.17 -6.49 12.21
C LEU A 117 -5.71 -6.21 13.63
N LEU A 118 -6.83 -5.49 13.73
CA LEU A 118 -7.48 -5.20 15.00
C LEU A 118 -7.90 -6.49 15.73
N LYS A 119 -8.55 -7.41 15.00
CA LYS A 119 -8.93 -8.73 15.52
C LYS A 119 -7.73 -9.51 16.05
N LYS A 120 -6.61 -9.54 15.31
CA LYS A 120 -5.38 -10.26 15.74
C LYS A 120 -4.78 -9.68 17.02
N ASN A 121 -4.84 -8.36 17.18
CA ASN A 121 -4.25 -7.67 18.32
C ASN A 121 -5.20 -7.57 19.53
N GLY A 122 -6.40 -8.16 19.46
CA GLY A 122 -7.40 -8.10 20.54
C GLY A 122 -7.96 -6.69 20.78
N HIS A 123 -7.75 -5.77 19.84
CA HIS A 123 -8.30 -4.43 19.87
C HIS A 123 -9.58 -4.37 19.04
N ASN A 124 -10.63 -3.77 19.57
CA ASN A 124 -11.90 -3.64 18.84
C ASN A 124 -12.08 -2.27 18.17
N LYS A 125 -11.14 -1.34 18.37
CA LYS A 125 -11.31 0.06 17.95
C LYS A 125 -10.01 0.69 17.45
N ILE A 126 -10.16 1.44 16.37
CA ILE A 126 -9.11 2.24 15.74
C ILE A 126 -8.73 3.45 16.62
N GLU A 127 -9.63 3.93 17.48
CA GLU A 127 -9.44 5.06 18.41
C GLU A 127 -8.22 4.89 19.35
N ASN A 128 -7.74 3.66 19.54
CA ASN A 128 -6.54 3.39 20.34
C ASN A 128 -5.24 3.88 19.67
N TYR A 129 -5.26 4.18 18.36
CA TYR A 129 -4.11 4.67 17.63
C TYR A 129 -4.13 6.20 17.53
N LYS A 130 -3.05 6.84 18.00
CA LYS A 130 -2.91 8.31 17.96
C LYS A 130 -2.85 8.87 16.54
N ASN A 131 -2.18 8.15 15.64
CA ASN A 131 -1.97 8.55 14.26
C ASN A 131 -2.28 7.37 13.35
N ILE A 132 -2.82 7.66 12.17
CA ILE A 132 -3.10 6.66 11.15
C ILE A 132 -2.53 7.15 9.83
N VAL A 133 -1.71 6.30 9.22
CA VAL A 133 -1.11 6.56 7.91
C VAL A 133 -1.83 5.69 6.90
N LEU A 134 -2.46 6.34 5.92
CA LEU A 134 -3.25 5.68 4.88
C LEU A 134 -2.58 5.91 3.52
N PRO A 135 -2.73 4.97 2.56
CA PRO A 135 -2.19 5.14 1.22
C PRO A 135 -2.80 6.37 0.53
N GLU A 136 -1.95 7.16 -0.09
CA GLU A 136 -2.33 8.30 -0.93
C GLU A 136 -2.07 7.94 -2.40
N PHE A 137 -3.12 7.48 -3.08
CA PHE A 137 -3.05 7.04 -4.47
C PHE A 137 -3.80 7.97 -5.44
N THR A 138 -4.83 8.63 -4.94
CA THR A 138 -5.63 9.63 -5.66
C THR A 138 -5.87 10.80 -4.74
N MET A 139 -6.13 12.00 -5.29
CA MET A 139 -6.35 13.23 -4.51
C MET A 139 -7.34 13.08 -3.34
N ASN A 140 -8.39 12.26 -3.51
CA ASN A 140 -9.43 12.06 -2.50
C ASN A 140 -9.41 10.65 -1.89
N GLY A 141 -8.47 9.79 -2.27
CA GLY A 141 -8.42 8.39 -1.87
C GLY A 141 -8.22 8.22 -0.37
N THR A 142 -7.31 9.00 0.20
CA THR A 142 -7.02 9.01 1.64
C THR A 142 -8.24 9.43 2.45
N GLN A 143 -8.93 10.51 2.05
CA GLN A 143 -10.15 10.96 2.73
C GLN A 143 -11.29 9.96 2.61
N ALA A 144 -11.47 9.34 1.44
CA ALA A 144 -12.48 8.31 1.23
C ALA A 144 -12.23 7.08 2.12
N LEU A 145 -10.96 6.67 2.26
CA LEU A 145 -10.57 5.56 3.13
C LEU A 145 -10.72 5.92 4.62
N ALA A 146 -10.35 7.13 5.01
CA ALA A 146 -10.50 7.62 6.38
C ALA A 146 -11.99 7.60 6.81
N ARG A 147 -12.89 8.07 5.94
CA ARG A 147 -14.35 7.97 6.15
C ARG A 147 -14.82 6.51 6.27
N ALA A 148 -14.32 5.62 5.42
CA ALA A 148 -14.68 4.19 5.46
C ALA A 148 -14.24 3.51 6.77
N LEU A 149 -13.17 4.00 7.39
CA LEU A 149 -12.66 3.52 8.68
C LEU A 149 -13.25 4.26 9.89
N ASN A 150 -14.14 5.24 9.69
CA ASN A 150 -14.65 6.15 10.73
C ASN A 150 -13.53 6.88 11.50
N VAL A 151 -12.50 7.31 10.77
CA VAL A 151 -11.38 8.09 11.30
C VAL A 151 -11.46 9.46 10.62
N THR A 152 -11.94 10.47 11.34
CA THR A 152 -12.00 11.87 10.87
C THR A 152 -11.48 12.78 11.95
#